data_AF-A0AB40BHG1-F1
#
_entry.id   AF-A0AB40BHG1-F1
#
_cell.length_a   1.000
_cell.length_b   1.000
_cell.length_c   1.000
_cell.angle_alpha   90.00
_cell.angle_beta   90.00
_cell.angle_gamma   90.00
#
_symmetry.space_group_name_H-M   'P 1'
#
loop_
_entity.id
_entity.type
_entity.pdbx_description
1 polymer ?
#
loop_
_entity_poly.entity_id
_entity_poly.type
_entity_poly.pdbx_seq_one_letter_code
_entity_poly.pdbx_strand_id
1 'polypeptide(L)'
;MSTFPTIPTNSINSCHNSDTSSSGRPSRYESQKRRDWNTFVQYLKNHRPPLTLSRCSGAHVLEFLRYLDQFGKTKVHNTNCPFFGHPNPPSPCTCPLRQAWGSLDALIGRLRAAFEENGGQPEANPFGARAVRLYLRQVRDSQAKARGIAYEKKKRKRPPPPPPPPPPPPPPPPPPELIAGVNSNHVDQLFHLYHHHHHHHHLQGHVINLVIPGDEAHSGSELIPLSVLN
;
A
#
# COMPACT_ATOMS: atom_id res chain seq x y z
N MET A 1 8.68 -25.33 -38.66
CA MET A 1 8.76 -23.87 -38.39
C MET A 1 7.48 -23.48 -37.67
N SER A 2 7.51 -23.37 -36.35
CA SER A 2 6.31 -23.17 -35.53
C SER A 2 5.98 -21.68 -35.46
N THR A 3 4.93 -21.26 -36.18
CA THR A 3 4.37 -19.91 -36.12
C THR A 3 3.51 -19.78 -34.86
N PHE A 4 4.00 -19.02 -33.88
CA PHE A 4 3.20 -18.61 -32.72
C PHE A 4 2.47 -17.30 -33.05
N PRO A 5 1.18 -17.14 -32.67
CA PRO A 5 0.47 -15.89 -32.90
C PRO A 5 0.90 -14.81 -31.91
N THR A 6 1.04 -13.59 -32.41
CA THR A 6 1.35 -12.36 -31.67
C THR A 6 0.21 -12.04 -30.68
N ILE A 7 0.49 -12.08 -29.38
CA ILE A 7 -0.44 -11.63 -28.34
C ILE A 7 -0.38 -10.10 -28.26
N PRO A 8 -1.53 -9.38 -28.21
CA PRO A 8 -1.53 -7.93 -28.08
C PRO A 8 -0.92 -7.48 -26.75
N THR A 9 0.16 -6.69 -26.85
CA THR A 9 0.90 -6.10 -25.73
C THR A 9 0.01 -5.11 -24.97
N ASN A 10 -0.38 -5.44 -23.74
CA ASN A 10 -1.26 -4.61 -22.94
C ASN A 10 -0.47 -3.40 -22.37
N SER A 11 -0.68 -2.21 -22.95
CA SER A 11 -0.21 -0.93 -22.39
C SER A 11 -1.13 -0.54 -21.24
N ILE A 12 -0.60 -0.43 -20.02
CA ILE A 12 -1.37 -0.02 -18.84
C ILE A 12 -1.40 1.51 -18.85
N ASN A 13 -2.46 2.08 -19.41
CA ASN A 13 -2.78 3.49 -19.18
C ASN A 13 -3.58 3.60 -17.87
N SER A 14 -3.02 4.38 -16.94
CA SER A 14 -3.72 4.93 -15.78
C SER A 14 -4.55 6.12 -16.25
N CYS A 15 -5.86 6.14 -15.98
CA CYS A 15 -6.62 7.37 -15.95
C CYS A 15 -7.84 7.24 -15.03
N HIS A 16 -8.19 8.38 -14.44
CA HIS A 16 -8.97 8.60 -13.23
C HIS A 16 -10.48 8.33 -13.39
N ASN A 17 -11.12 8.07 -12.26
CA ASN A 17 -12.55 7.82 -12.12
C ASN A 17 -13.40 9.04 -12.51
N SER A 18 -14.50 8.79 -13.22
CA SER A 18 -15.70 9.62 -13.20
C SER A 18 -16.89 8.69 -13.43
N ASP A 19 -17.68 8.50 -12.37
CA ASP A 19 -18.95 7.76 -12.40
C ASP A 19 -20.00 8.56 -13.18
N THR A 20 -20.55 7.96 -14.24
CA THR A 20 -21.88 8.27 -14.79
C THR A 20 -22.50 6.98 -15.37
N SER A 21 -23.77 6.77 -15.04
CA SER A 21 -24.59 5.61 -15.37
C SER A 21 -24.71 5.36 -16.87
N SER A 22 -24.38 4.14 -17.32
CA SER A 22 -24.80 3.63 -18.64
C SER A 22 -25.10 2.13 -18.58
N SER A 23 -26.37 1.78 -18.64
CA SER A 23 -26.84 0.44 -18.97
C SER A 23 -26.35 0.08 -20.37
N GLY A 24 -25.35 -0.82 -20.46
CA GLY A 24 -24.93 -1.44 -21.71
C GLY A 24 -23.42 -1.69 -21.85
N ARG A 25 -22.56 -1.00 -21.10
CA ARG A 25 -21.10 -1.23 -21.15
C ARG A 25 -20.65 -2.06 -19.94
N PRO A 26 -20.06 -3.25 -20.13
CA PRO A 26 -19.51 -4.01 -19.01
C PRO A 26 -18.45 -3.17 -18.30
N SER A 27 -18.46 -3.21 -16.97
CA SER A 27 -17.45 -2.56 -16.12
C SER A 27 -16.03 -2.87 -16.62
N ARG A 28 -15.09 -1.94 -16.40
CA ARG A 28 -13.67 -2.14 -16.73
C ARG A 28 -13.15 -3.47 -16.20
N TYR A 29 -13.57 -3.84 -14.98
CA TYR A 29 -13.22 -5.12 -14.36
C TYR A 29 -13.77 -6.31 -15.16
N GLU A 30 -15.06 -6.28 -15.52
CA GLU A 30 -15.74 -7.32 -16.29
C GLU A 30 -15.09 -7.55 -17.66
N SER A 31 -14.79 -6.45 -18.37
CA SER A 31 -14.10 -6.52 -19.65
C SER A 31 -12.71 -7.14 -19.52
N GLN A 32 -11.97 -6.81 -18.46
CA GLN A 32 -10.65 -7.39 -18.20
C GLN A 32 -10.74 -8.88 -17.87
N LYS A 33 -11.66 -9.26 -16.97
CA LYS A 33 -11.91 -10.64 -16.58
C LYS A 33 -12.24 -11.51 -17.79
N ARG A 34 -13.11 -11.02 -18.69
CA ARG A 34 -13.47 -11.72 -19.93
C ARG A 34 -12.27 -11.93 -20.86
N ARG A 35 -11.40 -10.93 -21.03
CA ARG A 35 -10.18 -11.07 -21.83
C ARG A 35 -9.21 -12.09 -21.25
N ASP A 36 -9.01 -12.05 -19.94
CA ASP A 36 -8.13 -12.96 -19.23
C ASP A 36 -8.63 -14.41 -19.34
N TRP A 37 -9.95 -14.60 -19.15
CA TRP A 37 -10.61 -15.89 -19.32
C TRP A 37 -10.44 -16.45 -20.74
N ASN A 38 -10.73 -15.64 -21.75
CA ASN A 38 -10.57 -16.04 -23.15
C ASN A 38 -9.12 -16.42 -23.47
N THR A 39 -8.16 -15.65 -22.96
CA THR A 39 -6.73 -15.94 -23.11
C THR A 39 -6.37 -17.29 -22.48
N PHE A 40 -6.87 -17.56 -21.28
CA PHE A 40 -6.61 -18.82 -20.59
C PHE A 40 -7.26 -20.02 -21.30
N VAL A 41 -8.52 -19.90 -21.72
CA VAL A 41 -9.21 -20.96 -22.48
C VAL A 41 -8.49 -21.24 -23.80
N GLN A 42 -8.00 -20.19 -24.49
CA GLN A 42 -7.21 -20.35 -25.70
C GLN A 42 -5.88 -21.05 -25.40
N TYR A 43 -5.21 -20.72 -24.30
CA TYR A 43 -4.01 -21.42 -23.84
C TYR A 43 -4.25 -22.92 -23.66
N LEU A 44 -5.37 -23.33 -23.04
CA LEU A 44 -5.70 -24.75 -22.88
C LEU A 44 -5.96 -25.47 -24.21
N LYS A 45 -6.61 -24.81 -25.17
CA LYS A 45 -6.85 -25.37 -26.52
C LYS A 45 -5.56 -25.57 -27.32
N ASN A 46 -4.57 -24.69 -27.11
CA ASN A 46 -3.28 -24.76 -27.78
C ASN A 46 -2.33 -25.81 -27.16
N HIS A 47 -2.69 -26.35 -26.00
CA HIS A 47 -1.93 -27.42 -25.35
C HIS A 47 -1.96 -28.70 -26.19
N ARG A 48 -0.91 -29.53 -26.08
CA ARG A 48 -0.82 -30.80 -26.83
C ARG A 48 -0.56 -31.95 -25.87
N PRO A 49 -1.56 -32.83 -25.63
CA PRO A 49 -2.90 -32.88 -26.23
C PRO A 49 -3.81 -31.73 -25.77
N PRO A 50 -4.85 -31.33 -26.55
CA PRO A 50 -5.77 -30.28 -26.16
C PRO A 50 -6.42 -30.56 -24.80
N LEU A 51 -6.39 -29.57 -23.92
CA LEU A 51 -6.93 -29.68 -22.57
C LEU A 51 -8.32 -29.07 -22.49
N THR A 52 -9.24 -29.77 -21.83
CA THR A 52 -10.54 -29.24 -21.42
C THR A 52 -10.44 -28.64 -20.03
N LEU A 53 -11.35 -27.73 -19.67
CA LEU A 53 -11.42 -27.16 -18.32
C LEU A 53 -11.58 -28.25 -17.24
N SER A 54 -12.33 -29.31 -17.52
CA SER A 54 -12.53 -30.44 -16.60
C SER A 54 -11.26 -31.22 -16.27
N ARG A 55 -10.28 -31.21 -17.18
CA ARG A 55 -8.96 -31.86 -16.99
C ARG A 55 -7.89 -30.85 -16.58
N CYS A 56 -8.25 -29.57 -16.48
CA CYS A 56 -7.35 -28.53 -16.02
C CYS A 56 -7.07 -28.72 -14.53
N SER A 57 -5.84 -28.44 -14.13
CA SER A 57 -5.39 -28.61 -12.75
C SER A 57 -4.46 -27.45 -12.39
N GLY A 58 -4.12 -27.33 -11.11
CA GLY A 58 -3.18 -26.30 -10.67
C GLY A 58 -1.84 -26.32 -11.42
N ALA A 59 -1.39 -27.47 -11.90
CA ALA A 59 -0.14 -27.57 -12.68
C ALA A 59 -0.22 -26.79 -14.01
N HIS A 60 -1.32 -26.94 -14.76
CA HIS A 60 -1.56 -26.21 -16.00
C HIS A 60 -1.69 -24.70 -15.77
N VAL A 61 -2.28 -24.30 -14.63
CA VAL A 61 -2.31 -22.88 -14.22
C VAL A 61 -0.90 -22.37 -13.96
N LEU A 62 -0.05 -23.12 -13.26
CA LEU A 62 1.33 -22.70 -13.00
C LEU A 62 2.15 -22.56 -14.29
N GLU A 63 1.96 -23.47 -15.23
CA GLU A 63 2.59 -23.38 -16.54
C GLU A 63 2.12 -22.13 -17.30
N PHE A 64 0.82 -21.85 -17.30
CA PHE A 64 0.26 -20.62 -17.87
C PHE A 64 0.88 -19.36 -17.25
N LEU A 65 1.01 -19.31 -15.90
CA LEU A 65 1.62 -18.16 -15.23
C LEU A 65 3.09 -17.97 -15.62
N ARG A 66 3.84 -19.06 -15.84
CA ARG A 66 5.24 -18.99 -16.33
C ARG A 66 5.31 -18.58 -17.79
N TYR A 67 4.36 -19.01 -18.61
CA TYR A 67 4.24 -18.57 -20.00
C TYR A 67 4.06 -17.04 -20.08
N LEU A 68 3.27 -16.46 -19.18
CA LEU A 68 3.05 -15.00 -19.14
C LEU A 68 4.30 -14.18 -18.81
N ASP A 69 5.33 -14.78 -18.19
CA ASP A 69 6.59 -14.08 -17.91
C ASP A 69 7.30 -13.63 -19.18
N GLN A 70 7.07 -14.28 -20.33
CA GLN A 70 7.63 -13.87 -21.64
C GLN A 70 7.17 -12.48 -22.07
N PHE A 71 6.00 -12.05 -21.61
CA PHE A 71 5.41 -10.73 -21.87
C PHE A 71 5.52 -9.80 -20.66
N GLY A 72 6.41 -10.15 -19.73
CA GLY A 72 6.67 -9.40 -18.51
C GLY A 72 7.26 -8.02 -18.77
N LYS A 73 6.98 -7.08 -17.86
CA LYS A 73 7.53 -5.72 -17.88
C LYS A 73 8.40 -5.39 -16.68
N THR A 74 8.46 -6.29 -15.70
CA THR A 74 9.21 -6.06 -14.45
C THR A 74 10.56 -6.75 -14.53
N LYS A 75 11.64 -6.00 -14.33
CA LYS A 75 12.98 -6.57 -14.19
C LYS A 75 13.07 -7.35 -12.87
N VAL A 76 13.40 -8.63 -12.94
CA VAL A 76 13.62 -9.49 -11.77
C VAL A 76 15.06 -9.98 -11.81
N HIS A 77 15.88 -9.49 -10.87
CA HIS A 77 17.29 -9.83 -10.82
C HIS A 77 17.51 -11.28 -10.38
N ASN A 78 18.38 -12.01 -11.08
CA ASN A 78 18.84 -13.34 -10.66
C ASN A 78 19.69 -13.20 -9.39
N THR A 79 19.75 -14.25 -8.56
CA THR A 79 20.54 -14.24 -7.31
C THR A 79 22.02 -13.89 -7.52
N ASN A 80 22.58 -14.26 -8.67
CA ASN A 80 23.98 -14.02 -9.02
C ASN A 80 24.19 -12.67 -9.72
N CYS A 81 23.14 -11.84 -9.84
CA CYS A 81 23.23 -10.52 -10.44
C CYS A 81 23.86 -9.54 -9.44
N PRO A 82 24.82 -8.69 -9.85
CA PRO A 82 25.39 -7.66 -8.97
C PRO A 82 24.34 -6.70 -8.37
N PHE A 83 23.21 -6.53 -9.07
CA PHE A 83 22.12 -5.66 -8.64
C PHE A 83 21.03 -6.38 -7.84
N PHE A 84 21.20 -7.67 -7.51
CA PHE A 84 20.23 -8.37 -6.67
C PHE A 84 20.11 -7.66 -5.33
N GLY A 85 18.89 -7.36 -4.89
CA GLY A 85 18.66 -6.65 -3.64
C GLY A 85 18.82 -5.13 -3.71
N HIS A 86 19.03 -4.55 -4.90
CA HIS A 86 19.18 -3.10 -5.07
C HIS A 86 17.91 -2.48 -5.69
N PRO A 87 17.18 -1.58 -5.00
CA PRO A 87 15.95 -0.96 -5.52
C PRO A 87 16.17 -0.07 -6.74
N ASN A 88 17.30 0.64 -6.77
CA ASN A 88 17.68 1.57 -7.83
C ASN A 88 19.06 1.14 -8.38
N PRO A 89 19.12 0.19 -9.32
CA PRO A 89 20.38 -0.26 -9.88
C PRO A 89 21.05 0.86 -10.69
N PRO A 90 22.36 1.12 -10.50
CA PRO A 90 23.07 2.21 -11.16
C PRO A 90 23.34 1.97 -12.65
N SER A 91 23.20 0.72 -13.14
CA SER A 91 23.39 0.37 -14.55
C SER A 91 22.47 -0.79 -14.98
N PRO A 92 22.20 -0.95 -16.29
CA PRO A 92 21.31 -2.00 -16.78
C PRO A 92 21.92 -3.41 -16.61
N CYS A 93 21.06 -4.43 -16.55
CA CYS A 93 21.48 -5.83 -16.52
C CYS A 93 20.69 -6.72 -17.47
N THR A 94 21.29 -7.86 -17.79
CA THR A 94 20.76 -8.91 -18.68
C THR A 94 19.70 -9.80 -18.03
N CYS A 95 19.29 -9.49 -16.80
CA CYS A 95 18.24 -10.27 -16.13
C CYS A 95 16.91 -10.22 -16.91
N PRO A 96 16.13 -11.29 -16.89
CA PRO A 96 14.89 -11.37 -17.65
C PRO A 96 13.83 -10.38 -17.13
N LEU A 97 12.94 -9.97 -18.03
CA LEU A 97 11.68 -9.34 -17.64
C LEU A 97 10.65 -10.42 -17.33
N ARG A 98 9.84 -10.18 -16.30
CA ARG A 98 8.80 -11.10 -15.82
C ARG A 98 7.55 -10.32 -15.44
N GLN A 99 6.44 -11.02 -15.24
CA GLN A 99 5.24 -10.37 -14.72
C GLN A 99 5.47 -9.90 -13.28
N ALA A 100 4.94 -8.74 -12.92
CA ALA A 100 4.92 -8.34 -11.53
C ALA A 100 4.04 -9.30 -10.73
N TRP A 101 4.45 -9.64 -9.52
CA TRP A 101 3.67 -10.44 -8.58
C TRP A 101 2.21 -9.95 -8.51
N GLY A 102 1.99 -8.66 -8.24
CA GLY A 102 0.64 -8.10 -8.10
C GLY A 102 -0.24 -8.27 -9.35
N SER A 103 0.36 -8.26 -10.55
CA SER A 103 -0.36 -8.52 -11.80
C SER A 103 -0.82 -9.97 -11.90
N LEU A 104 0.04 -10.92 -11.50
CA LEU A 104 -0.31 -12.35 -11.46
C LEU A 104 -1.39 -12.65 -10.42
N ASP A 105 -1.32 -12.03 -9.23
CA ASP A 105 -2.34 -12.19 -8.18
C ASP A 105 -3.72 -11.74 -8.66
N ALA A 106 -3.78 -10.52 -9.19
CA ALA A 106 -5.01 -9.93 -9.68
C ALA A 106 -5.60 -10.73 -10.85
N LEU A 107 -4.75 -11.25 -11.75
CA LEU A 107 -5.15 -12.15 -12.82
C LEU A 107 -5.79 -13.43 -12.26
N ILE A 108 -5.15 -14.08 -11.28
CA ILE A 108 -5.68 -15.30 -10.66
C ILE A 108 -7.02 -15.03 -9.95
N GLY A 109 -7.15 -13.89 -9.28
CA GLY A 109 -8.43 -13.46 -8.69
C GLY A 109 -9.54 -13.36 -9.73
N ARG A 110 -9.28 -12.71 -10.87
CA ARG A 110 -10.24 -12.61 -11.97
C ARG A 110 -10.57 -13.95 -12.60
N LEU A 111 -9.58 -14.83 -12.78
CA LEU A 111 -9.79 -16.17 -13.35
C LEU A 111 -10.60 -17.08 -12.41
N ARG A 112 -10.46 -16.95 -11.08
CA ARG A 112 -11.34 -17.65 -10.13
C ARG A 112 -12.80 -17.25 -10.32
N ALA A 113 -13.07 -15.95 -10.34
CA ALA A 113 -14.42 -15.42 -10.55
C ALA A 113 -15.00 -15.84 -11.92
N ALA A 114 -14.18 -15.76 -12.98
CA ALA A 114 -14.59 -16.20 -14.31
C ALA A 114 -14.94 -17.69 -14.34
N PHE A 115 -14.18 -18.54 -13.64
CA PHE A 115 -14.45 -19.97 -13.57
C PHE A 115 -15.82 -20.28 -12.98
N GLU A 116 -16.18 -19.61 -11.87
CA GLU A 116 -17.47 -19.78 -11.20
C GLU A 116 -18.63 -19.31 -12.10
N GLU A 117 -18.47 -18.17 -12.78
CA GLU A 117 -19.46 -17.66 -13.74
C GLU A 117 -19.65 -18.55 -14.99
N ASN A 118 -18.65 -19.37 -15.33
CA ASN A 118 -18.73 -20.34 -16.42
C ASN A 118 -19.19 -21.73 -15.93
N GLY A 119 -19.83 -21.81 -14.76
CA GLY A 119 -20.44 -23.03 -14.21
C GLY A 119 -19.47 -23.92 -13.43
N GLY A 120 -18.27 -23.43 -13.13
CA GLY A 120 -17.29 -24.15 -12.33
C GLY A 120 -17.61 -24.11 -10.84
N GLN A 121 -17.42 -25.23 -10.14
CA GLN A 121 -17.61 -25.29 -8.69
C GLN A 121 -16.38 -24.73 -7.95
N PRO A 122 -16.54 -23.91 -6.90
CA PRO A 122 -15.43 -23.33 -6.13
C PRO A 122 -14.42 -24.37 -5.61
N GLU A 123 -14.88 -25.56 -5.22
CA GLU A 123 -14.08 -26.64 -4.66
C GLU A 123 -13.17 -27.29 -5.71
N ALA A 124 -13.65 -27.36 -6.96
CA ALA A 124 -12.91 -27.91 -8.09
C ALA A 124 -12.06 -26.85 -8.82
N ASN A 125 -12.02 -25.61 -8.30
CA ASN A 125 -11.40 -24.49 -8.98
C ASN A 125 -9.87 -24.65 -9.09
N PRO A 126 -9.30 -24.80 -10.31
CA PRO A 126 -7.87 -25.04 -10.48
C PRO A 126 -7.01 -23.81 -10.10
N PHE A 127 -7.56 -22.60 -10.20
CA PHE A 127 -6.91 -21.36 -9.76
C PHE A 127 -6.92 -21.24 -8.24
N GLY A 128 -7.86 -21.90 -7.57
CA GLY A 128 -7.93 -22.09 -6.13
C GLY A 128 -6.97 -23.15 -5.59
N ALA A 129 -6.21 -23.87 -6.42
CA ALA A 129 -5.35 -24.95 -5.96
C ALA A 129 -4.24 -24.48 -5.00
N ARG A 130 -3.90 -25.33 -4.01
CA ARG A 130 -2.83 -25.06 -3.02
C ARG A 130 -1.48 -24.73 -3.69
N ALA A 131 -1.14 -25.45 -4.76
CA ALA A 131 0.10 -25.24 -5.51
C ALA A 131 0.17 -23.82 -6.10
N VAL A 132 -0.94 -23.29 -6.62
CA VAL A 132 -1.03 -21.93 -7.16
C VAL A 132 -0.80 -20.90 -6.04
N ARG A 133 -1.45 -21.06 -4.89
CA ARG A 133 -1.25 -20.14 -3.74
C ARG A 133 0.19 -20.12 -3.24
N LEU A 134 0.83 -21.29 -3.15
CA LEU A 134 2.23 -21.38 -2.72
C LEU A 134 3.19 -20.75 -3.74
N TYR A 135 2.96 -21.00 -5.04
CA TYR A 135 3.74 -20.37 -6.10
C TYR A 135 3.65 -18.85 -6.04
N LEU A 136 2.43 -18.30 -5.94
CA LEU A 136 2.22 -16.85 -5.85
C LEU A 136 2.95 -16.23 -4.64
N ARG A 137 2.96 -16.91 -3.49
CA ARG A 137 3.74 -16.50 -2.31
C ARG A 137 5.25 -16.51 -2.59
N GLN A 138 5.76 -17.58 -3.21
CA GLN A 138 7.18 -17.68 -3.59
C GLN A 138 7.59 -16.60 -4.60
N VAL A 139 6.74 -16.29 -5.58
CA VAL A 139 6.97 -15.22 -6.57
C VAL A 139 7.03 -13.87 -5.87
N ARG A 140 6.10 -13.57 -4.96
CA ARG A 140 6.14 -12.34 -4.16
C ARG A 140 7.46 -12.21 -3.41
N ASP A 141 7.84 -13.25 -2.66
CA ASP A 141 9.00 -13.18 -1.77
C ASP A 141 10.32 -13.14 -2.56
N SER A 142 10.41 -13.86 -3.68
CA SER A 142 11.59 -13.81 -4.58
C SER A 142 11.71 -12.48 -5.30
N GLN A 143 10.63 -11.90 -5.82
CA GLN A 143 10.67 -10.57 -6.45
C GLN A 143 11.00 -9.46 -5.45
N ALA A 144 10.47 -9.54 -4.22
CA ALA A 144 10.78 -8.58 -3.16
C ALA A 144 12.27 -8.58 -2.83
N LYS A 145 12.86 -9.77 -2.62
CA LYS A 145 14.31 -9.94 -2.41
C LYS A 145 15.13 -9.44 -3.60
N ALA A 146 14.77 -9.86 -4.82
CA ALA A 146 15.52 -9.50 -6.03
C ALA A 146 15.56 -8.00 -6.28
N ARG A 147 14.47 -7.28 -5.94
CA ARG A 147 14.35 -5.83 -6.13
C ARG A 147 14.82 -5.02 -4.91
N GLY A 148 15.34 -5.66 -3.87
CA GLY A 148 15.74 -4.93 -2.65
C GLY A 148 14.59 -4.30 -1.88
N ILE A 149 13.35 -4.67 -2.22
CA ILE A 149 12.17 -4.27 -1.46
C ILE A 149 12.10 -5.25 -0.30
N ALA A 150 13.01 -5.11 0.67
CA ALA A 150 12.69 -5.60 1.99
C ALA A 150 11.36 -4.91 2.34
N TYR A 151 10.35 -5.69 2.74
CA TYR A 151 9.34 -5.13 3.60
C TYR A 151 10.11 -4.80 4.87
N GLU A 152 10.78 -3.63 4.88
CA GLU A 152 10.89 -2.83 6.07
C GLU A 152 9.45 -2.82 6.58
N LYS A 153 9.11 -3.79 7.44
CA LYS A 153 8.44 -3.47 8.67
C LYS A 153 9.30 -2.34 9.19
N LYS A 154 9.00 -1.13 8.72
CA LYS A 154 9.37 0.10 9.36
C LYS A 154 8.94 -0.25 10.76
N LYS A 155 9.93 -0.50 11.62
CA LYS A 155 9.80 -0.39 13.06
C LYS A 155 9.36 1.06 13.19
N ARG A 156 8.07 1.30 12.92
CA ARG A 156 7.33 2.42 13.44
C ARG A 156 7.52 2.13 14.91
N LYS A 157 8.52 2.79 15.51
CA LYS A 157 8.74 2.78 16.94
C LYS A 157 7.32 2.93 17.47
N ARG A 158 6.78 1.87 18.08
CA ARG A 158 5.55 2.03 18.84
C ARG A 158 5.86 3.22 19.74
N PRO A 159 5.04 4.27 19.74
CA PRO A 159 5.13 5.25 20.82
C PRO A 159 5.20 4.44 22.11
N PRO A 160 6.10 4.76 23.06
CA PRO A 160 6.07 4.12 24.35
C PRO A 160 4.62 4.14 24.85
N PRO A 161 4.12 3.04 25.47
CA PRO A 161 2.78 3.05 26.03
C PRO A 161 2.66 4.31 26.92
N PRO A 162 1.52 5.02 26.87
CA PRO A 162 1.33 6.15 27.77
C PRO A 162 1.57 5.68 29.21
N PRO A 163 2.19 6.52 30.06
CA PRO A 163 2.37 6.17 31.47
C PRO A 163 1.02 5.76 32.07
N PRO A 164 1.00 4.80 33.00
CA PRO A 164 -0.24 4.40 33.66
C PRO A 164 -0.94 5.65 34.21
N PRO A 165 -2.29 5.72 34.14
CA PRO A 165 -3.02 6.84 34.69
C PRO A 165 -2.61 7.03 36.17
N PRO A 166 -2.49 8.28 36.65
CA PRO A 166 -2.20 8.52 38.05
C PRO A 166 -3.24 7.80 38.91
N PRO A 167 -2.86 7.30 40.10
CA PRO A 167 -3.81 6.68 41.01
C PRO A 167 -4.97 7.65 41.26
N PRO A 168 -6.20 7.13 41.42
CA PRO A 168 -7.35 7.98 41.70
C PRO A 168 -7.05 8.86 42.92
N PRO A 169 -7.46 10.13 42.91
CA PRO A 169 -7.26 11.01 44.06
C PRO A 169 -7.90 10.37 45.30
N PRO A 170 -7.30 10.55 46.49
CA PRO A 170 -7.90 10.07 47.72
C PRO A 170 -9.31 10.65 47.86
N PRO A 171 -10.25 9.91 48.47
CA PRO A 171 -11.59 10.42 48.71
C PRO A 171 -11.50 11.74 49.50
N PRO A 172 -12.38 12.72 49.21
CA PRO A 172 -12.37 13.97 49.94
C PRO A 172 -12.56 13.71 51.44
N PRO A 173 -11.92 14.52 52.31
CA PRO A 173 -12.13 14.39 53.74
C PRO A 173 -13.62 14.58 54.08
N PRO A 174 -14.12 13.91 55.12
CA PRO A 174 -15.50 14.10 55.55
C PRO A 174 -15.75 15.58 55.88
N PRO A 175 -16.95 16.10 55.58
CA PRO A 175 -17.28 17.48 55.90
C PRO A 175 -17.14 17.71 57.42
N PRO A 176 -16.62 18.86 57.87
CA PRO A 176 -16.59 19.20 59.28
C PRO A 176 -18.01 19.19 59.85
N GLU A 177 -18.23 18.45 60.93
CA GLU A 177 -19.49 18.53 61.66
C GLU A 177 -19.72 19.96 62.15
N LEU A 178 -20.95 20.42 61.95
CA LEU A 178 -21.46 21.77 62.15
C LEU A 178 -21.12 22.34 63.53
N ILE A 179 -20.61 23.56 63.56
CA ILE A 179 -20.74 24.41 64.74
C ILE A 179 -21.63 25.59 64.35
N ALA A 180 -22.80 25.63 64.99
CA ALA A 180 -23.78 26.69 64.82
C ALA A 180 -23.21 28.04 65.28
N GLY A 181 -23.37 29.05 64.43
CA GLY A 181 -23.42 30.45 64.83
C GLY A 181 -22.12 31.24 64.66
N VAL A 182 -21.86 31.80 63.47
CA VAL A 182 -21.12 33.06 63.30
C VAL A 182 -21.68 33.84 62.09
N ASN A 183 -21.78 35.16 62.25
CA ASN A 183 -22.60 36.12 61.50
C ASN A 183 -22.26 36.33 60.00
N SER A 184 -23.29 36.71 59.25
CA SER A 184 -23.38 36.84 57.78
C SER A 184 -22.39 37.80 57.09
N ASN A 185 -21.58 38.56 57.82
CA ASN A 185 -20.71 39.59 57.22
C ASN A 185 -19.26 39.12 56.97
N HIS A 186 -18.92 37.87 57.31
CA HIS A 186 -17.58 37.31 57.05
C HIS A 186 -17.50 36.46 55.77
N VAL A 187 -18.65 35.94 55.29
CA VAL A 187 -18.71 35.10 54.08
C VAL A 187 -18.45 35.90 52.80
N ASP A 188 -18.92 37.15 52.71
CA ASP A 188 -18.69 37.99 51.53
C ASP A 188 -17.24 38.44 51.38
N GLN A 189 -16.52 38.63 52.50
CA GLN A 189 -15.11 39.04 52.45
C GLN A 189 -14.18 37.90 52.04
N LEU A 190 -14.53 36.65 52.36
CA LEU A 190 -13.83 35.45 51.88
C LEU A 190 -14.12 35.17 50.39
N PHE A 191 -15.34 35.45 49.92
CA PHE A 191 -15.71 35.24 48.51
C PHE A 191 -14.96 36.19 47.58
N HIS A 192 -14.78 37.46 47.98
CA HIS A 192 -14.00 38.43 47.21
C HIS A 192 -12.49 38.11 47.14
N LEU A 193 -11.91 37.56 48.21
CA LEU A 193 -10.50 37.18 48.22
C LEU A 193 -10.22 35.93 47.34
N TYR A 194 -11.18 35.00 47.27
CA TYR A 194 -11.10 33.82 46.42
C TYR A 194 -11.19 34.15 44.92
N HIS A 195 -12.06 35.10 44.55
CA HIS A 195 -12.20 35.54 43.16
C HIS A 195 -10.99 36.32 42.65
N HIS A 196 -10.33 37.12 43.49
CA HIS A 196 -9.16 37.91 43.08
C HIS A 196 -7.92 37.02 42.80
N HIS A 197 -7.79 35.88 43.48
CA HIS A 197 -6.63 34.99 43.30
C HIS A 197 -6.72 34.15 42.00
N HIS A 198 -7.93 33.84 41.54
CA HIS A 198 -8.14 32.92 40.40
C HIS A 198 -7.92 33.58 39.03
N HIS A 199 -8.02 34.91 38.93
CA HIS A 199 -7.84 35.64 37.66
C HIS A 199 -6.36 35.87 37.30
N HIS A 200 -5.44 35.78 38.27
CA HIS A 200 -4.02 36.06 38.04
C HIS A 200 -3.25 34.89 37.39
N HIS A 201 -3.76 33.66 37.48
CA HIS A 201 -3.07 32.46 36.98
C HIS A 201 -3.35 32.14 35.50
N HIS A 202 -4.27 32.85 34.84
CA HIS A 202 -4.65 32.57 33.45
C HIS A 202 -3.83 33.33 32.39
N LEU A 203 -2.97 34.29 32.78
CA LEU A 203 -2.20 35.13 31.85
C LEU A 203 -0.69 34.87 31.78
N GLN A 204 -0.16 33.84 32.45
CA GLN A 204 1.28 33.52 32.43
C GLN A 204 1.58 32.14 31.83
N GLY A 205 1.35 32.04 30.52
CA GLY A 205 1.75 30.90 29.68
C GLY A 205 2.34 31.37 28.35
N HIS A 206 3.32 32.27 28.38
CA HIS A 206 4.18 32.59 27.23
C HIS A 206 5.56 33.04 27.73
N VAL A 207 6.58 32.67 26.95
CA VAL A 207 8.04 32.98 26.99
C VAL A 207 8.97 32.09 27.82
N ILE A 208 9.75 31.24 27.13
CA ILE A 208 11.22 31.29 26.94
C ILE A 208 11.63 30.26 25.86
N ASN A 209 11.78 30.67 24.60
CA ASN A 209 13.03 31.03 23.88
C ASN A 209 14.09 29.92 23.75
N LEU A 210 14.28 29.42 22.52
CA LEU A 210 15.62 29.26 21.96
C LEU A 210 15.71 29.94 20.59
N VAL A 211 16.63 30.89 20.55
CA VAL A 211 17.08 31.74 19.45
C VAL A 211 17.78 30.90 18.36
N ILE A 212 17.52 31.23 17.10
CA ILE A 212 18.46 31.03 15.98
C ILE A 212 18.63 32.40 15.31
N PRO A 213 19.86 32.91 15.13
CA PRO A 213 20.10 34.17 14.43
C PRO A 213 20.00 33.95 12.92
N GLY A 214 19.38 34.92 12.23
CA GLY A 214 19.47 35.05 10.79
C GLY A 214 20.77 35.72 10.37
N ASP A 215 21.07 35.63 9.08
CA ASP A 215 21.71 36.73 8.38
C ASP A 215 21.23 36.77 6.93
N GLU A 216 20.90 37.98 6.52
CA GLU A 216 20.47 38.34 5.18
C GLU A 216 21.66 38.90 4.40
N ALA A 217 21.57 38.76 3.07
CA ALA A 217 21.52 39.88 2.15
C ALA A 217 22.55 39.90 1.01
N HIS A 218 22.02 40.42 -0.11
CA HIS A 218 22.64 41.09 -1.25
C HIS A 218 23.12 40.29 -2.47
N SER A 219 22.30 40.45 -3.53
CA SER A 219 22.61 41.11 -4.81
C SER A 219 23.83 40.63 -5.61
N GLY A 220 23.58 40.14 -6.83
CA GLY A 220 24.63 39.86 -7.80
C GLY A 220 24.05 39.37 -9.13
N SER A 221 23.78 40.33 -10.00
CA SER A 221 23.65 40.17 -11.45
C SER A 221 24.83 39.39 -12.04
N GLU A 222 24.58 38.35 -12.84
CA GLU A 222 25.49 38.03 -13.94
C GLU A 222 24.80 37.24 -15.07
N LEU A 223 25.01 37.78 -16.26
CA LEU A 223 24.61 37.29 -17.57
C LEU A 223 25.46 36.06 -17.92
N ILE A 224 24.83 35.01 -18.47
CA ILE A 224 25.57 33.96 -19.19
C ILE A 224 25.24 34.10 -20.68
N PRO A 225 26.25 34.30 -21.55
CA PRO A 225 26.04 34.62 -22.94
C PRO A 225 25.74 33.38 -23.80
N LEU A 226 24.95 33.65 -24.84
CA LEU A 226 24.75 32.81 -26.02
C LEU A 226 26.10 32.57 -26.72
N SER A 227 26.40 31.31 -27.02
CA SER A 227 27.27 30.95 -28.12
C SER A 227 26.57 29.89 -28.99
N VAL A 228 25.94 30.43 -30.03
CA VAL A 228 25.43 29.76 -31.22
C VAL A 228 26.41 30.10 -32.34
N LEU A 229 26.85 29.06 -33.06
CA LEU A 229 27.46 29.07 -34.40
C LEU A 229 28.65 30.00 -34.72
N ASN A 230 29.65 29.32 -35.30
CA ASN A 230 30.70 29.75 -36.22
C ASN A 230 32.06 30.13 -35.62
#